data_AF-A0A1R4I0V9-F1
#
_entry.id   AF-A0A1R4I0V9-F1
#
_cell.length_a   1.000
_cell.length_b   1.000
_cell.length_c   1.000
_cell.angle_alpha   90.00
_cell.angle_beta   90.00
_cell.angle_gamma   90.00
#
_symmetry.space_group_name_H-M   'P 1'
#
loop_
_entity.id
_entity.type
_entity.pdbx_description
1 polymer ?
#
loop_
_entity_poly.entity_id
_entity_poly.type
_entity_poly.pdbx_seq_one_letter_code
_entity_poly.pdbx_strand_id
1 'polypeptide(L)'
;MPITLGRFTFALMMLMWLSGCASRDVAIAPPSSPAESREGLSMERVLILAHAQQAIGTPYRFGGNTPDGLDCSGLVEMAYRAAGMRVPRTADEQFRALPSANTPKPGDLLFFGERSKATHVGIYRGNQQMIHAPGSGRAVVSVPLDIDYWQQRFLGAAALAP
;
A
#
# COMPACT_ATOMS: atom_id res chain seq x y z
N MET A 1 -36.73 50.84 54.12
CA MET A 1 -37.40 51.68 53.10
C MET A 1 -36.48 52.87 52.81
N PRO A 2 -36.27 53.36 51.57
CA PRO A 2 -36.90 53.02 50.27
C PRO A 2 -35.91 52.42 49.23
N ILE A 3 -36.32 51.55 48.28
CA ILE A 3 -36.87 51.80 46.90
C ILE A 3 -35.80 52.48 46.01
N THR A 4 -35.39 52.00 44.82
CA THR A 4 -36.22 51.82 43.61
C THR A 4 -35.58 50.88 42.57
N LEU A 5 -36.42 50.00 42.04
CA LEU A 5 -36.33 49.27 40.79
C LEU A 5 -36.46 50.23 39.60
N GLY A 6 -35.67 50.06 38.53
CA GLY A 6 -35.73 50.91 37.34
C GLY A 6 -35.43 50.15 36.05
N ARG A 7 -36.41 49.37 35.59
CA ARG A 7 -36.44 48.77 34.24
C ARG A 7 -36.59 49.92 33.23
N PHE A 8 -35.62 50.12 32.35
CA PHE A 8 -35.83 50.88 31.11
C PHE A 8 -35.64 49.98 29.91
N THR A 9 -36.80 49.50 29.48
CA THR A 9 -37.12 48.94 28.18
C THR A 9 -36.76 49.89 27.02
N PHE A 10 -36.29 49.26 25.95
CA PHE A 10 -36.57 49.55 24.54
C PHE A 10 -35.60 50.42 23.70
N ALA A 11 -35.15 49.74 22.63
CA ALA A 11 -34.96 50.22 21.27
C ALA A 11 -33.64 50.92 20.90
N LEU A 12 -32.75 50.17 20.21
CA LEU A 12 -32.28 50.57 18.87
C LEU A 12 -31.53 49.43 18.14
N MET A 13 -31.96 49.14 16.90
CA MET A 13 -31.19 48.65 15.73
C MET A 13 -30.31 47.39 15.87
N MET A 14 -30.74 46.24 15.36
CA MET A 14 -30.51 45.81 13.96
C MET A 14 -29.04 45.67 13.58
N LEU A 15 -28.50 44.46 13.70
CA LEU A 15 -27.44 43.84 12.87
C LEU A 15 -27.25 42.41 13.40
N MET A 16 -28.13 41.47 13.02
CA MET A 16 -27.80 40.49 11.97
C MET A 16 -26.30 40.41 11.65
N TRP A 17 -25.57 39.64 12.45
CA TRP A 17 -24.41 38.90 11.97
C TRP A 17 -24.66 37.42 12.26
N LEU A 18 -25.18 36.76 11.24
CA LEU A 18 -25.16 35.31 11.08
C LEU A 18 -23.70 34.85 11.07
N SER A 19 -23.14 34.50 12.22
CA SER A 19 -21.96 33.64 12.28
C SER A 19 -22.42 32.21 12.46
N GLY A 20 -23.06 31.68 11.41
CA GLY A 20 -23.24 30.25 11.25
C GLY A 20 -21.90 29.62 10.92
N CYS A 21 -21.21 29.08 11.91
CA CYS A 21 -20.13 28.12 11.67
C CYS A 21 -20.78 26.77 11.32
N ALA A 22 -21.17 26.61 10.06
CA ALA A 22 -21.35 25.27 9.49
C ALA A 22 -19.96 24.66 9.31
N SER A 23 -19.40 24.08 10.39
CA SER A 23 -18.33 23.11 10.22
C SER A 23 -18.93 21.93 9.48
N ARG A 24 -18.65 21.85 8.18
CA ARG A 24 -18.74 20.57 7.49
C ARG A 24 -17.68 19.70 8.15
N ASP A 25 -18.11 18.67 8.89
CA ASP A 25 -17.25 17.54 9.20
C ASP A 25 -16.85 16.90 7.87
N VAL A 26 -15.78 17.41 7.26
CA VAL A 26 -15.00 16.63 6.33
C VAL A 26 -14.40 15.55 7.22
N ALA A 27 -15.00 14.37 7.20
CA ALA A 27 -14.41 13.17 7.75
C ALA A 27 -13.12 12.90 6.98
N ILE A 28 -12.05 13.59 7.36
CA ILE A 28 -10.69 13.22 7.02
C ILE A 28 -10.45 11.97 7.86
N ALA A 29 -10.72 10.80 7.27
CA ALA A 29 -10.20 9.56 7.83
C ALA A 29 -8.69 9.79 8.06
N PRO A 30 -8.16 9.52 9.28
CA PRO A 30 -6.74 9.68 9.51
C PRO A 30 -5.98 8.82 8.48
N PRO A 31 -4.84 9.28 7.95
CA PRO A 31 -4.00 8.41 7.13
C PRO A 31 -3.66 7.19 8.00
N SER A 32 -4.13 6.01 7.57
CA SER A 32 -3.90 4.77 8.30
C SER A 32 -2.40 4.60 8.50
N SER A 33 -1.98 4.60 9.77
CA SER A 33 -0.57 4.53 10.13
C SER A 33 0.02 3.23 9.60
N PRO A 34 1.29 3.20 9.17
CA PRO A 34 1.97 1.94 8.82
C PRO A 34 1.93 0.88 9.95
N ALA A 35 1.62 1.29 11.18
CA ALA A 35 1.44 0.40 12.33
C ALA A 35 0.10 -0.37 12.28
N GLU A 36 -1.02 0.26 11.87
CA GLU A 36 -2.34 -0.40 11.83
C GLU A 36 -2.42 -1.50 10.77
N SER A 37 -1.75 -1.32 9.63
CA SER A 37 -1.67 -2.38 8.59
C SER A 37 -0.84 -3.59 9.01
N ARG A 38 -0.12 -3.52 10.13
CA ARG A 38 0.72 -4.60 10.67
C ARG A 38 0.07 -5.35 11.84
N GLU A 39 -0.96 -4.79 12.47
CA GLU A 39 -1.69 -5.48 13.53
C GLU A 39 -2.39 -6.72 12.94
N GLY A 40 -1.95 -7.91 13.35
CA GLY A 40 -2.47 -9.18 12.87
C GLY A 40 -1.73 -9.81 11.68
N LEU A 41 -0.58 -9.25 11.24
CA LEU A 41 0.28 -9.93 10.27
C LEU A 41 1.12 -11.02 10.95
N SER A 42 1.29 -12.15 10.26
CA SER A 42 2.26 -13.19 10.62
C SER A 42 3.70 -12.64 10.57
N MET A 43 4.60 -13.24 11.35
CA MET A 43 6.01 -12.82 11.38
C MET A 43 6.65 -12.92 9.99
N GLU A 44 6.27 -13.94 9.23
CA GLU A 44 6.66 -14.17 7.85
C GLU A 44 6.32 -12.99 6.94
N ARG A 45 5.09 -12.48 7.04
CA ARG A 45 4.66 -11.30 6.27
C ARG A 45 5.43 -10.06 6.68
N VAL A 46 5.69 -9.89 7.98
CA VAL A 46 6.51 -8.78 8.49
C VAL A 46 7.91 -8.84 7.91
N LEU A 47 8.55 -10.02 7.87
CA LEU A 47 9.88 -10.20 7.30
C LEU A 47 9.90 -9.95 5.79
N ILE A 48 8.95 -10.50 5.03
CA ILE A 48 8.81 -10.23 3.59
C ILE A 48 8.74 -8.72 3.32
N LEU A 49 7.86 -8.02 4.03
CA LEU A 49 7.66 -6.58 3.84
C LEU A 49 8.88 -5.76 4.27
N ALA A 50 9.54 -6.14 5.37
CA ALA A 50 10.75 -5.46 5.84
C ALA A 50 11.88 -5.57 4.82
N HIS A 51 12.13 -6.76 4.28
CA HIS A 51 13.17 -6.98 3.27
C HIS A 51 12.83 -6.34 1.92
N ALA A 52 11.57 -6.39 1.50
CA ALA A 52 11.11 -5.66 0.31
C ALA A 52 11.31 -4.15 0.46
N GLN A 53 11.00 -3.59 1.64
CA GLN A 53 11.17 -2.18 1.94
C GLN A 53 12.65 -1.77 1.98
N GLN A 54 13.53 -2.60 2.53
CA GLN A 54 14.98 -2.39 2.52
C GLN A 54 15.59 -2.42 1.11
N ALA A 55 14.96 -3.15 0.18
CA ALA A 55 15.41 -3.25 -1.20
C ALA A 55 15.15 -1.99 -2.03
N ILE A 56 14.31 -1.07 -1.57
CA ILE A 56 14.00 0.17 -2.30
C ILE A 56 15.30 0.94 -2.57
N GLY A 57 15.51 1.30 -3.83
CA GLY A 57 16.74 1.94 -4.29
C GLY A 57 17.79 0.97 -4.87
N THR A 58 17.66 -0.35 -4.67
CA THR A 58 18.52 -1.33 -5.34
C THR A 58 18.33 -1.26 -6.86
N PRO A 59 19.42 -1.13 -7.67
CA PRO A 59 19.31 -1.06 -9.12
C PRO A 59 18.68 -2.32 -9.72
N TYR A 60 17.88 -2.14 -10.78
CA TYR A 60 17.38 -3.27 -11.53
C TYR A 60 18.53 -3.96 -12.29
N ARG A 61 18.61 -5.29 -12.19
CA ARG A 61 19.45 -6.13 -13.06
C ARG A 61 18.68 -7.37 -13.49
N PHE A 62 18.56 -7.58 -14.80
CA PHE A 62 17.94 -8.78 -15.35
C PHE A 62 18.69 -10.03 -14.88
N GLY A 63 17.99 -11.02 -14.33
CA GLY A 63 18.62 -12.18 -13.71
C GLY A 63 19.18 -11.92 -12.30
N GLY A 64 19.12 -10.69 -11.81
CA GLY A 64 19.65 -10.30 -10.50
C GLY A 64 18.78 -10.76 -9.33
N ASN A 65 19.43 -11.28 -8.29
CA ASN A 65 18.82 -11.75 -7.05
C ASN A 65 19.71 -11.47 -5.82
N THR A 66 20.56 -10.44 -5.91
CA THR A 66 21.50 -10.02 -4.87
C THR A 66 21.26 -8.56 -4.46
N PRO A 67 21.79 -8.10 -3.32
CA PRO A 67 21.66 -6.69 -2.91
C PRO A 67 22.23 -5.67 -3.91
N ASP A 68 23.17 -6.07 -4.78
CA ASP A 68 23.79 -5.21 -5.80
C ASP A 68 22.94 -5.08 -7.08
N GLY A 69 21.88 -5.88 -7.21
CA GLY A 69 21.02 -5.88 -8.38
C GLY A 69 19.91 -6.92 -8.30
N LEU A 70 18.67 -6.45 -8.53
CA LEU A 70 17.46 -7.29 -8.46
C LEU A 70 16.65 -7.19 -9.75
N ASP A 71 16.10 -8.29 -10.23
CA ASP A 71 14.91 -8.26 -11.10
C ASP A 71 13.63 -8.45 -10.28
N CYS A 72 12.48 -8.42 -10.95
CA CYS A 72 11.18 -8.44 -10.30
C CYS A 72 10.98 -9.71 -9.46
N SER A 73 11.33 -10.88 -9.99
CA SER A 73 11.18 -12.15 -9.27
C SER A 73 12.34 -12.42 -8.32
N GLY A 74 13.54 -11.86 -8.55
CA GLY A 74 14.67 -11.92 -7.64
C GLY A 74 14.48 -11.08 -6.38
N LEU A 75 13.78 -9.93 -6.48
CA LEU A 75 13.28 -9.19 -5.31
C LEU A 75 12.36 -10.08 -4.45
N VAL A 76 11.44 -10.81 -5.09
CA VAL A 76 10.52 -11.72 -4.41
C VAL A 76 11.27 -12.86 -3.74
N GLU A 77 12.17 -13.54 -4.45
CA GLU A 77 13.01 -14.61 -3.87
C GLU A 77 13.78 -14.12 -2.65
N MET A 78 14.37 -12.93 -2.72
CA MET A 78 15.15 -12.36 -1.62
C MET A 78 14.27 -12.08 -0.39
N ALA A 79 13.11 -11.46 -0.58
CA ALA A 79 12.18 -11.14 0.51
C ALA A 79 11.57 -12.40 1.14
N TYR A 80 11.15 -13.38 0.32
CA TYR A 80 10.56 -14.62 0.81
C TYR A 80 11.59 -15.52 1.51
N ARG A 81 12.83 -15.57 0.99
CA ARG A 81 13.92 -16.32 1.62
C ARG A 81 14.23 -15.81 3.02
N ALA A 82 14.14 -14.50 3.25
CA ALA A 82 14.33 -13.92 4.58
C ALA A 82 13.25 -14.36 5.58
N ALA A 83 12.06 -14.70 5.10
CA ALA A 83 10.98 -15.31 5.88
C ALA A 83 11.01 -16.85 5.88
N GLY A 84 12.13 -17.47 5.45
CA GLY A 84 12.29 -18.92 5.43
C GLY A 84 11.52 -19.64 4.31
N MET A 85 10.92 -18.90 3.36
CA MET A 85 10.12 -19.45 2.27
C MET A 85 10.89 -19.50 0.96
N ARG A 86 10.61 -20.52 0.15
CA ARG A 86 11.18 -20.68 -1.20
C ARG A 86 10.09 -20.52 -2.23
N VAL A 87 10.43 -19.85 -3.32
CA VAL A 87 9.56 -19.63 -4.47
C VAL A 87 10.37 -19.89 -5.75
N PRO A 88 9.73 -20.20 -6.87
CA PRO A 88 10.42 -20.34 -8.15
C PRO A 88 11.15 -19.07 -8.59
N ARG A 89 12.12 -19.20 -9.50
CA ARG A 89 13.01 -18.09 -9.88
C ARG A 89 12.32 -17.04 -10.73
N THR A 90 11.41 -17.43 -11.61
CA THR A 90 10.78 -16.52 -12.57
C THR A 90 9.36 -16.12 -12.15
N ALA A 91 8.91 -14.94 -12.56
CA ALA A 91 7.56 -14.46 -12.26
C ALA A 91 6.46 -15.42 -12.77
N ASP A 92 6.67 -16.03 -13.95
CA ASP A 92 5.72 -16.97 -14.54
C ASP A 92 5.65 -18.29 -13.77
N GLU A 93 6.78 -18.84 -13.34
CA GLU A 93 6.79 -20.03 -12.49
C GLU A 93 6.16 -19.76 -11.13
N GLN A 94 6.43 -18.60 -10.52
CA GLN A 94 5.81 -18.16 -9.28
C GLN A 94 4.28 -18.08 -9.43
N PHE A 95 3.79 -17.47 -10.51
CA PHE A 95 2.36 -17.34 -10.78
C PHE A 95 1.66 -18.70 -10.93
N ARG A 96 2.31 -19.66 -11.57
CA ARG A 96 1.74 -21.01 -11.79
C ARG A 96 1.82 -21.91 -10.57
N ALA A 97 2.85 -21.76 -9.74
CA ALA A 97 3.12 -22.67 -8.63
C ALA A 97 2.46 -22.25 -7.32
N LEU A 98 2.23 -20.96 -7.10
CA LEU A 98 1.76 -20.45 -5.82
C LEU A 98 0.22 -20.47 -5.72
N PRO A 99 -0.35 -20.73 -4.53
CA PRO A 99 -1.79 -20.69 -4.32
C PRO A 99 -2.37 -19.31 -4.65
N SER A 100 -3.43 -19.27 -5.45
CA SER A 100 -4.11 -18.02 -5.79
C SER A 100 -4.74 -17.37 -4.55
N ALA A 101 -4.73 -16.04 -4.54
CA ALA A 101 -5.34 -15.22 -3.50
C ALA A 101 -6.39 -14.31 -4.10
N ASN A 102 -7.64 -14.40 -3.62
CA ASN A 102 -8.73 -13.55 -4.10
C ASN A 102 -8.64 -12.12 -3.52
N THR A 103 -8.21 -12.02 -2.27
CA THR A 103 -8.03 -10.74 -1.56
C THR A 103 -6.58 -10.66 -1.11
N PRO A 104 -5.71 -9.93 -1.83
CA PRO A 104 -4.31 -9.84 -1.47
C PRO A 104 -4.13 -9.11 -0.13
N LYS A 105 -3.28 -9.68 0.72
CA LYS A 105 -2.84 -9.13 2.00
C LYS A 105 -1.39 -8.63 1.89
N PRO A 106 -0.94 -7.69 2.74
CA PRO A 106 0.45 -7.28 2.76
C PRO A 106 1.40 -8.47 2.85
N GLY A 107 2.36 -8.54 1.93
CA GLY A 107 3.29 -9.65 1.74
C GLY A 107 2.92 -10.61 0.62
N ASP A 108 1.69 -10.57 0.09
CA ASP A 108 1.28 -11.38 -1.07
C ASP A 108 1.88 -10.86 -2.38
N LEU A 109 1.87 -11.70 -3.41
CA LEU A 109 2.39 -11.36 -4.73
C LEU A 109 1.29 -10.91 -5.66
N LEU A 110 1.59 -9.91 -6.48
CA LEU A 110 0.74 -9.42 -7.55
C LEU A 110 1.43 -9.68 -8.89
N PHE A 111 0.73 -10.34 -9.81
CA PHE A 111 1.28 -10.75 -11.10
C PHE A 111 0.67 -9.93 -12.23
N PHE A 112 1.54 -9.55 -13.17
CA PHE A 112 1.17 -8.74 -14.32
C PHE A 112 1.72 -9.35 -15.60
N GLY A 113 0.97 -9.20 -16.69
CA GLY A 113 1.35 -9.73 -18.00
C GLY A 113 0.18 -9.73 -18.98
N GLU A 114 0.20 -10.67 -19.93
CA GLU A 114 -0.79 -10.79 -21.00
C GLU A 114 -1.14 -12.27 -21.25
N ARG A 115 -2.39 -12.54 -21.68
CA ARG A 115 -2.84 -13.86 -22.16
C ARG A 115 -2.48 -15.04 -21.23
N SER A 116 -2.51 -14.81 -19.92
CA SER A 116 -2.19 -15.79 -18.85
C SER A 116 -0.70 -16.09 -18.61
N LYS A 117 0.23 -15.32 -19.19
CA LYS A 117 1.66 -15.42 -18.90
C LYS A 117 2.10 -14.25 -18.04
N ALA A 118 2.61 -14.53 -16.84
CA ALA A 118 3.15 -13.47 -15.99
C ALA A 118 4.54 -13.07 -16.48
N THR A 119 4.72 -11.79 -16.78
CA THR A 119 6.00 -11.19 -17.20
C THR A 119 6.59 -10.29 -16.13
N HIS A 120 5.81 -9.94 -15.12
CA HIS A 120 6.21 -9.08 -14.02
C HIS A 120 5.52 -9.49 -12.72
N VAL A 121 6.19 -9.26 -11.60
CA VAL A 121 5.68 -9.52 -10.25
C VAL A 121 6.05 -8.38 -9.30
N GLY A 122 5.20 -8.11 -8.32
CA GLY A 122 5.46 -7.19 -7.22
C GLY A 122 4.94 -7.74 -5.89
N ILE A 123 5.46 -7.23 -4.78
CA ILE A 123 5.02 -7.59 -3.42
C ILE A 123 4.00 -6.54 -2.97
N TYR A 124 2.77 -6.97 -2.68
CA TYR A 124 1.72 -6.09 -2.15
C TYR A 124 2.12 -5.59 -0.78
N ARG A 125 2.12 -4.27 -0.57
CA ARG A 125 2.48 -3.65 0.72
C ARG A 125 1.28 -3.16 1.52
N GLY A 126 0.06 -3.42 1.03
CA GLY A 126 -1.16 -2.81 1.54
C GLY A 126 -1.46 -1.46 0.88
N ASN A 127 -2.61 -0.89 1.22
CA ASN A 127 -3.04 0.45 0.78
C ASN A 127 -2.94 0.66 -0.74
N GLN A 128 -3.33 -0.36 -1.52
CA GLN A 128 -3.31 -0.33 -2.99
C GLN A 128 -1.93 0.01 -3.56
N GLN A 129 -0.86 -0.42 -2.88
CA GLN A 129 0.51 -0.23 -3.34
C GLN A 129 1.27 -1.54 -3.40
N MET A 130 2.30 -1.57 -4.23
CA MET A 130 3.26 -2.66 -4.28
C MET A 130 4.69 -2.15 -4.30
N ILE A 131 5.62 -2.99 -3.86
CA ILE A 131 7.06 -2.83 -4.07
C ILE A 131 7.49 -3.75 -5.21
N HIS A 132 8.21 -3.22 -6.20
CA HIS A 132 8.67 -4.01 -7.34
C HIS A 132 10.00 -3.49 -7.91
N ALA A 133 10.73 -4.36 -8.61
CA ALA A 133 11.89 -3.99 -9.42
C ALA A 133 11.45 -3.77 -10.88
N PRO A 134 11.28 -2.52 -11.36
CA PRO A 134 10.41 -2.20 -12.48
C PRO A 134 10.97 -2.53 -13.87
N GLY A 135 12.28 -2.70 -14.01
CA GLY A 135 12.98 -2.93 -15.29
C GLY A 135 14.23 -2.07 -15.45
N SER A 136 14.99 -2.31 -16.52
CA SER A 136 16.28 -1.67 -16.80
C SER A 136 16.27 -0.14 -16.66
N GLY A 137 17.37 0.42 -16.16
CA GLY A 137 17.56 1.87 -15.96
C GLY A 137 16.84 2.46 -14.75
N ARG A 138 16.20 1.62 -13.93
CA ARG A 138 15.45 2.04 -12.73
C ARG A 138 15.87 1.21 -11.51
N ALA A 139 15.42 1.64 -10.34
CA ALA A 139 15.64 0.95 -9.08
C ALA A 139 14.32 0.39 -8.52
N VAL A 140 14.41 -0.53 -7.56
CA VAL A 140 13.27 -1.00 -6.79
C VAL A 140 12.53 0.19 -6.17
N VAL A 141 11.21 0.20 -6.30
CA VAL A 141 10.36 1.34 -5.92
C VAL A 141 8.98 0.85 -5.44
N SER A 142 8.33 1.68 -4.64
CA SER A 142 6.92 1.51 -4.26
C SER A 142 6.02 2.32 -5.19
N VAL A 143 4.98 1.71 -5.74
CA VAL A 143 4.04 2.37 -6.67
C VAL A 143 2.59 2.09 -6.30
N PRO A 144 1.67 3.03 -6.59
CA PRO A 144 0.24 2.78 -6.47
C PRO A 144 -0.24 1.85 -7.61
N LEU A 145 -1.28 1.08 -7.32
CA LEU A 145 -1.88 0.08 -8.21
C LEU A 145 -3.10 0.61 -8.95
N ASP A 146 -3.69 1.71 -8.50
CA ASP A 146 -4.92 2.34 -9.03
C ASP A 146 -4.71 3.12 -10.33
N ILE A 147 -3.61 2.87 -11.04
CA ILE A 147 -3.33 3.44 -12.37
C ILE A 147 -3.61 2.42 -13.47
N ASP A 148 -4.11 2.90 -14.62
CA ASP A 148 -4.52 2.10 -15.77
C ASP A 148 -3.49 1.06 -16.20
N TYR A 149 -2.21 1.42 -16.16
CA TYR A 149 -1.13 0.53 -16.57
C TYR A 149 -1.14 -0.81 -15.83
N TRP A 150 -1.33 -0.78 -14.50
CA TRP A 150 -1.35 -1.98 -13.67
C TRP A 150 -2.69 -2.71 -13.76
N GLN A 151 -3.80 -1.97 -13.80
CA GLN A 151 -5.14 -2.55 -13.91
C GLN A 151 -5.31 -3.34 -15.21
N GLN A 152 -4.83 -2.82 -16.34
CA GLN A 152 -4.94 -3.47 -17.65
C GLN A 152 -4.09 -4.75 -17.78
N ARG A 153 -3.06 -4.90 -16.94
CA ARG A 153 -2.09 -6.02 -17.02
C ARG A 153 -2.23 -7.01 -15.88
N PHE A 154 -3.14 -6.76 -14.93
CA PHE A 154 -3.28 -7.58 -13.74
C PHE A 154 -3.78 -8.98 -14.12
N LEU A 155 -3.01 -10.01 -13.75
CA LEU A 155 -3.37 -11.41 -13.98
C LEU A 155 -3.98 -12.07 -12.74
N GLY A 156 -3.56 -11.63 -11.55
CA GLY A 156 -4.03 -12.19 -10.29
C GLY A 156 -3.03 -11.99 -9.16
N ALA A 157 -3.42 -12.43 -7.97
CA ALA A 157 -2.58 -12.45 -6.78
C ALA A 157 -2.34 -13.89 -6.30
N ALA A 158 -1.23 -14.10 -5.58
CA ALA A 158 -0.93 -15.36 -4.92
C ALA A 158 -0.40 -15.14 -3.50
N ALA A 159 -0.71 -16.10 -2.62
CA ALA A 159 -0.30 -16.07 -1.22
C ALA A 159 0.40 -17.39 -0.86
N LEU A 160 1.54 -17.28 -0.16
CA LEU A 160 2.24 -18.41 0.45
C LEU A 160 2.37 -18.23 1.96
N ALA A 161 2.59 -16.99 2.41
CA ALA A 161 2.67 -16.66 3.81
C ALA A 161 1.28 -16.80 4.48
N PRO A 162 1.20 -17.31 5.72
CA PRO A 162 -0.05 -17.43 6.46
C PRO A 162 -0.67 -16.07 6.78
#